data_AF-A0A967WG87-F1
#
_entry.id   AF-A0A967WG87-F1
#
_cell.length_a   1.000
_cell.length_b   1.000
_cell.length_c   1.000
_cell.angle_alpha   90.00
_cell.angle_beta   90.00
_cell.angle_gamma   90.00
#
_symmetry.space_group_name_H-M   'P 1'
#
loop_
_entity.id
_entity.type
_entity.pdbx_description
1 polymer ?
#
loop_
_entity_poly.entity_id
_entity_poly.type
_entity_poly.pdbx_seq_one_letter_code
_entity_poly.pdbx_strand_id
1 'polypeptide(L)' 'MAGTSYSGVMPAWQQLGDEEIAAVLNYALTAWGNDAVLPGGIELYRAEEITARRGTGLSPQDVYERRQTLALE' A
#
# COMPACT_ATOMS: atom_id res chain seq x y z
N MET A 1 -8.13 -10.01 20.54
CA MET A 1 -9.29 -9.26 19.99
C MET A 1 -9.43 -9.71 18.56
N ALA A 2 -10.60 -10.12 18.09
CA ALA A 2 -10.73 -10.61 16.72
C ALA A 2 -10.76 -9.43 15.72
N GLY A 3 -10.04 -9.54 14.61
CA GLY A 3 -10.13 -8.60 13.50
C GLY A 3 -11.51 -8.60 12.84
N THR A 4 -11.70 -7.75 11.82
CA THR A 4 -12.92 -7.72 11.00
C THR A 4 -12.63 -8.31 9.63
N SER A 5 -13.49 -9.20 9.15
CA SER A 5 -13.37 -9.78 7.81
C SER A 5 -13.84 -8.80 6.74
N TYR A 6 -13.04 -8.63 5.68
CA TYR A 6 -13.37 -7.84 4.50
C TYR A 6 -13.35 -8.73 3.25
N SER A 7 -14.41 -8.67 2.44
CA SER A 7 -14.56 -9.43 1.19
C SER A 7 -14.94 -8.51 0.02
N GLY A 8 -14.32 -7.33 -0.03
CA GLY A 8 -14.52 -6.33 -1.08
C GLY A 8 -13.43 -6.38 -2.15
N VAL A 9 -13.71 -5.78 -3.30
CA VAL A 9 -12.73 -5.59 -4.39
C VAL A 9 -12.35 -4.13 -4.44
N MET A 10 -11.04 -3.85 -4.43
CA MET A 10 -10.49 -2.52 -4.70
C MET A 10 -10.03 -2.46 -6.17
N PRO A 11 -10.65 -1.63 -7.02
CA PRO A 11 -10.18 -1.42 -8.38
C PRO A 11 -8.77 -0.81 -8.40
N ALA A 12 -8.02 -1.02 -9.48
CA ALA A 12 -6.73 -0.38 -9.68
C ALA A 12 -6.89 1.12 -10.00
N TRP A 13 -6.02 1.96 -9.45
CA TRP A 13 -6.06 3.42 -9.61
C TRP A 13 -5.13 3.86 -10.76
N GLN A 14 -5.38 3.36 -11.98
CA GLN A 14 -4.50 3.60 -13.13
C GLN A 14 -4.42 5.06 -13.58
N GLN A 15 -5.41 5.87 -13.20
CA GLN A 15 -5.48 7.29 -13.52
C GLN A 15 -4.48 8.16 -12.75
N LEU A 16 -3.88 7.65 -11.65
CA LEU A 16 -2.91 8.40 -10.87
C LEU A 16 -1.48 8.24 -11.39
N GLY A 17 -0.76 9.36 -11.39
CA GLY A 17 0.68 9.40 -11.61
C GLY A 17 1.47 8.80 -10.43
N ASP A 18 2.75 8.49 -10.67
CA ASP A 18 3.62 7.86 -9.66
C ASP A 18 3.84 8.77 -8.44
N GLU A 19 3.94 10.08 -8.65
CA GLU A 19 4.03 11.08 -7.56
C GLU A 19 2.76 11.13 -6.71
N GLU A 20 1.57 11.05 -7.33
CA GLU A 20 0.29 11.09 -6.62
C GLU A 20 0.08 9.83 -5.78
N ILE A 21 0.47 8.66 -6.31
CA ILE A 21 0.42 7.40 -5.56
C ILE A 21 1.37 7.46 -4.37
N ALA A 22 2.61 7.91 -4.56
CA ALA A 22 3.57 8.07 -3.47
C ALA A 22 3.03 9.04 -2.39
N ALA A 23 2.46 10.17 -2.81
CA ALA A 23 1.88 11.15 -1.90
C ALA A 23 0.71 10.58 -1.08
N VAL A 24 -0.23 9.85 -1.70
CA VAL A 24 -1.36 9.22 -0.99
C VAL A 24 -0.90 8.13 -0.03
N LEU A 25 0.07 7.30 -0.42
CA LEU A 25 0.63 6.27 0.46
C LEU A 25 1.31 6.89 1.68
N ASN A 26 2.11 7.95 1.46
CA ASN A 26 2.77 8.68 2.53
C ASN A 26 1.76 9.36 3.45
N TYR A 27 0.71 9.98 2.89
CA TYR A 27 -0.38 10.54 3.68
C TYR A 27 -1.04 9.46 4.54
N ALA A 28 -1.36 8.30 3.99
CA ALA A 28 -1.95 7.20 4.77
C ALA A 28 -1.01 6.66 5.86
N LEU A 29 0.30 6.69 5.61
CA LEU A 29 1.33 6.23 6.53
C LEU A 29 1.51 7.17 7.73
N THR A 30 1.33 8.48 7.55
CA THR A 30 1.62 9.48 8.59
C THR A 30 0.38 10.17 9.16
N ALA A 31 -0.78 10.08 8.49
CA ALA A 31 -2.02 10.64 9.00
C ALA A 31 -2.63 9.77 10.11
N TRP A 32 -3.62 10.31 10.81
CA TRP A 32 -4.41 9.63 11.85
C TRP A 32 -3.59 9.07 13.03
N GLY A 33 -2.40 9.62 13.27
CA GLY A 33 -1.51 9.19 14.34
C GLY A 33 -0.68 7.94 14.00
N ASN A 34 -0.70 7.49 12.75
CA ASN A 34 0.08 6.34 12.30
C ASN A 34 1.60 6.61 12.34
N ASP A 35 2.00 7.87 12.22
CA ASP A 35 3.39 8.33 12.36
C ASP A 35 4.01 7.93 13.72
N ALA A 36 3.22 7.94 14.79
CA ALA A 36 3.67 7.61 16.14
C ALA A 36 4.06 6.13 16.31
N VAL A 37 3.60 5.24 15.42
CA VAL A 37 3.90 3.80 15.45
C VAL A 37 4.86 3.37 14.35
N LEU A 38 5.37 4.30 13.54
CA LEU A 38 6.36 3.99 12.53
C LEU A 38 7.71 3.66 13.18
N PRO A 39 8.41 2.61 12.70
CA PRO A 39 9.80 2.39 13.05
C PRO A 39 10.64 3.64 12.77
N GLY A 40 11.53 3.99 13.69
CA GLY A 40 12.43 5.13 13.51
C GLY A 40 13.30 4.96 12.26
N GLY A 41 13.45 6.03 11.48
CA GLY A 41 14.27 6.02 10.26
C GLY A 41 13.58 5.40 9.04
N ILE A 42 12.26 5.22 9.06
CA ILE A 42 11.53 4.78 7.87
C ILE A 42 11.65 5.85 6.77
N GLU A 43 12.04 5.43 5.57
CA GLU A 43 11.98 6.29 4.39
C GLU A 43 10.56 6.27 3.82
N LEU A 44 10.02 7.46 3.54
CA LEU A 44 8.75 7.59 2.84
C LEU A 44 8.89 7.17 1.37
N TYR A 45 7.78 6.69 0.80
CA TYR A 45 7.74 6.24 -0.58
C TYR A 45 8.11 7.37 -1.54
N ARG A 46 8.95 7.04 -2.53
CA ARG A 46 9.29 7.91 -3.65
C ARG A 46 8.63 7.45 -4.95
N ALA A 47 8.48 8.37 -5.91
CA ALA A 47 7.84 8.08 -7.19
C ALA A 47 8.58 6.99 -8.00
N GLU A 48 9.91 6.90 -7.86
CA GLU A 48 10.72 5.90 -8.57
C GLU A 48 10.41 4.48 -8.09
N GLU A 49 10.05 4.31 -6.81
CA GLU A 49 9.66 3.02 -6.25
C GLU A 49 8.29 2.56 -6.76
N ILE A 50 7.38 3.51 -6.99
CA ILE A 50 6.09 3.24 -7.62
C ILE A 50 6.29 2.89 -9.10
N THR A 51 7.12 3.66 -9.79
CA THR A 51 7.49 3.43 -11.20
C THR A 51 8.09 2.03 -11.37
N ALA A 52 9.00 1.62 -10.50
CA ALA A 52 9.63 0.30 -10.55
C ALA A 52 8.65 -0.87 -10.37
N ARG A 53 7.50 -0.63 -9.72
CA ARG A 53 6.42 -1.62 -9.59
C ARG A 53 5.33 -1.47 -10.65
N ARG A 54 5.33 -0.37 -11.42
CA ARG A 54 4.40 -0.18 -12.53
C ARG A 54 4.69 -1.22 -13.61
N GLY A 55 3.64 -1.77 -14.21
CA GLY A 55 3.78 -2.73 -15.31
C GLY A 55 4.16 -4.15 -14.92
N THR A 56 4.22 -4.50 -13.62
CA THR A 56 4.42 -5.90 -13.19
C THR A 56 3.22 -6.81 -13.50
N GLY A 57 2.12 -6.27 -14.02
CA GLY A 57 0.98 -7.03 -14.54
C GLY A 57 0.21 -7.84 -13.49
N LEU A 58 0.31 -7.48 -12.21
CA LEU A 58 -0.34 -8.22 -11.13
C LEU A 58 -1.85 -8.05 -11.19
N SER A 59 -2.55 -9.17 -11.11
CA SER A 59 -4.00 -9.20 -10.88
C SER A 59 -4.32 -8.91 -9.41
N PRO A 60 -5.57 -8.53 -9.08
CA PRO A 60 -6.00 -8.40 -7.69
C PRO A 60 -5.79 -9.68 -6.87
N GLN A 61 -5.90 -10.86 -7.49
CA GLN A 61 -5.64 -12.14 -6.86
C GLN A 61 -4.15 -12.30 -6.49
N ASP A 62 -3.24 -11.93 -7.39
CA ASP A 62 -1.79 -11.97 -7.10
C ASP A 62 -1.43 -11.03 -5.94
N VAL A 63 -2.07 -9.87 -5.85
CA VAL A 63 -1.89 -8.93 -4.73
C VAL A 63 -2.44 -9.52 -3.43
N TYR A 64 -3.59 -10.18 -3.48
CA TYR A 64 -4.16 -10.88 -2.32
C TYR A 64 -3.22 -11.99 -1.81
N GLU A 65 -2.68 -12.81 -2.71
CA GLU A 65 -1.72 -13.86 -2.38
C GLU A 65 -0.44 -13.30 -1.75
N ARG A 66 0.08 -12.18 -2.27
CA ARG A 66 1.20 -11.45 -1.65
C ARG A 66 0.86 -10.91 -0.26
N ARG A 67 -0.38 -10.54 0.01
CA ARG A 67 -0.81 -10.13 1.36
C ARG A 67 -0.78 -11.32 2.32
N GLN A 68 -1.15 -12.52 1.87
CA GLN A 68 -1.17 -13.71 2.71
C GLN A 68 0.24 -14.10 3.22
N THR A 69 1.30 -13.77 2.48
CA THR A 69 2.68 -14.05 2.92
C THR A 69 3.15 -13.16 4.06
N LEU A 70 2.43 -12.07 4.38
CA LEU A 70 2.76 -11.14 5.45
C LEU A 70 2.27 -11.60 6.84
N ALA A 71 1.55 -12.74 6.91
CA ALA A 71 1.05 -13.33 8.16
C ALA A 71 0.27 -12.34 9.06
N LEU A 72 -0.58 -11.52 8.45
CA LEU A 72 -1.45 -10.56 9.14
C LEU A 72 -2.75 -11.25 9.60
N GLU A 73 -3.30 -10.82 10.74
CA GLU A 73 -4.56 -11.31 11.33
C GLU A 73 -5.83 -10.76 10.64
#